data_AF-A0A6B2CLG5-F1
#
_entry.id   AF-A0A6B2CLG5-F1
#
_cell.length_a   1.000
_cell.length_b   1.000
_cell.length_c   1.000
_cell.angle_alpha   90.00
_cell.angle_beta   90.00
_cell.angle_gamma   90.00
#
_symmetry.space_group_name_H-M   'P 1'
#
loop_
_entity.id
_entity.type
_entity.pdbx_description
1 polymer ?
#
loop_
_entity_poly.entity_id
_entity_poly.type
_entity_poly.pdbx_seq_one_letter_code
_entity_poly.pdbx_strand_id
1 'polypeptide(L)'
;MFVFNALEQEPGRALIRAGVEGGVGLITRVPHASNVLTNNFTQSFPPSDHRSLRRRDWLIKAKAIVDEYVKPISDQLGITLSQLALKFILSYPVSTVIVTVTSVKELEEYVEAADGGYLSPRVLGDLERLYDELISIRLSQ
;
A
#
# COMPACT_ATOMS: atom_id res chain seq x y z
N MET A 1 -9.60 1.82 12.84
CA MET A 1 -8.78 2.24 11.68
C MET A 1 -7.35 1.76 11.88
N PHE A 2 -6.71 1.18 10.87
CA PHE A 2 -5.35 0.61 10.99
C PHE A 2 -4.52 0.80 9.72
N VAL A 3 -3.19 0.69 9.85
CA VAL A 3 -2.27 0.71 8.70
C VAL A 3 -2.35 -0.61 7.97
N PHE A 4 -2.54 -0.56 6.66
CA PHE A 4 -2.52 -1.74 5.81
C PHE A 4 -2.17 -1.34 4.38
N ASN A 5 -1.13 -1.94 3.81
CA ASN A 5 -0.70 -1.75 2.43
C ASN A 5 0.18 -2.94 2.00
N ALA A 6 0.58 -2.98 0.72
CA ALA A 6 1.37 -4.09 0.18
C ALA A 6 2.72 -4.33 0.89
N LEU A 7 3.28 -3.31 1.56
CA LEU A 7 4.56 -3.40 2.29
C LEU A 7 4.39 -3.65 3.80
N GLU A 8 3.22 -3.35 4.35
CA GLU A 8 2.88 -3.44 5.77
C GLU A 8 1.56 -4.20 5.92
N GLN A 9 1.61 -5.54 5.77
CA GLN A 9 0.41 -6.38 5.75
C GLN A 9 -0.02 -6.87 7.15
N GLU A 10 0.93 -7.08 8.07
CA GLU A 10 0.62 -7.41 9.47
C GLU A 10 0.78 -6.19 10.39
N PRO A 11 -0.08 -6.03 11.43
CA PRO A 11 -1.16 -6.95 11.84
C PRO A 11 -2.46 -6.82 11.01
N GLY A 12 -2.44 -6.10 9.88
CA GLY A 12 -3.63 -5.80 9.08
C GLY A 12 -4.41 -7.03 8.61
N ARG A 13 -3.74 -8.09 8.13
CA ARG A 13 -4.41 -9.35 7.73
C ARG A 13 -5.12 -10.01 8.93
N ALA A 14 -4.49 -10.02 10.12
CA ALA A 14 -5.12 -10.52 11.33
C ALA A 14 -6.35 -9.70 11.75
N LEU A 15 -6.25 -8.37 11.69
CA LEU A 15 -7.36 -7.47 11.99
C LEU A 15 -8.52 -7.63 11.00
N ILE A 16 -8.22 -7.84 9.71
CA ILE A 16 -9.23 -8.07 8.67
C ILE A 16 -9.99 -9.37 8.96
N ARG A 17 -9.29 -10.47 9.27
CA ARG A 17 -9.95 -11.75 9.64
C ARG A 17 -10.89 -11.58 10.83
N ALA A 18 -10.39 -11.01 11.92
CA ALA A 18 -11.19 -10.78 13.14
C ALA A 18 -12.38 -9.83 12.89
N GLY A 19 -12.20 -8.82 12.03
CA GLY A 19 -13.27 -7.87 11.69
C GLY A 19 -14.40 -8.50 10.89
N VAL A 20 -14.07 -9.39 9.95
CA VAL A 20 -15.05 -10.18 9.19
C VAL A 20 -15.82 -11.12 10.12
N GLU A 21 -15.13 -11.83 11.01
CA GLU A 21 -15.76 -12.72 12.01
C GLU A 21 -16.68 -11.96 12.96
N GLY A 22 -16.29 -10.75 13.36
CA GLY A 22 -17.07 -9.89 14.26
C GLY A 22 -18.16 -9.06 13.57
N GLY A 23 -18.27 -9.08 12.24
CA GLY A 23 -19.24 -8.27 11.50
C GLY A 23 -19.06 -6.76 11.65
N VAL A 24 -17.83 -6.28 11.83
CA VAL A 24 -17.53 -4.85 12.05
C VAL A 24 -16.94 -4.18 10.81
N GLY A 25 -17.21 -2.89 10.65
CA GLY A 25 -16.63 -2.09 9.57
C GLY A 25 -15.11 -1.90 9.74
N LEU A 26 -14.37 -2.11 8.66
CA LEU A 26 -12.91 -2.04 8.62
C LEU A 26 -12.44 -0.83 7.83
N ILE A 27 -11.76 0.10 8.49
CA ILE A 27 -11.21 1.32 7.88
C ILE A 27 -9.69 1.20 7.83
N THR A 28 -9.10 1.22 6.65
CA THR A 28 -7.64 1.19 6.46
C THR A 28 -7.08 2.58 6.17
N ARG A 29 -5.77 2.75 6.33
CA ARG A 29 -5.05 3.99 6.04
C ARG A 29 -3.61 3.72 5.63
N VAL A 30 -2.93 4.77 5.15
CA VAL A 30 -1.53 4.74 4.68
C VAL A 30 -1.34 3.78 3.50
N PRO A 31 -2.16 3.90 2.42
CA PRO A 31 -2.06 3.02 1.26
C PRO A 31 -0.71 3.16 0.53
N HIS A 32 -0.17 4.37 0.50
CA HIS A 32 1.01 4.70 -0.29
C HIS A 32 2.35 4.53 0.44
N ALA A 33 2.36 4.04 1.68
CA ALA A 33 3.56 3.76 2.47
C ALA A 33 4.63 4.88 2.41
N SER A 34 4.28 6.10 2.83
CA SER A 34 5.16 7.29 2.73
C SER A 34 5.58 7.63 1.28
N ASN A 35 4.66 7.48 0.34
CA ASN A 35 4.83 7.68 -1.11
C ASN A 35 5.81 6.70 -1.79
N VAL A 36 6.28 5.66 -1.09
CA VAL A 36 7.13 4.62 -1.70
C VAL A 36 6.36 3.87 -2.79
N LEU A 37 5.05 3.66 -2.61
CA LEU A 37 4.16 3.04 -3.60
C LEU A 37 3.55 4.08 -4.57
N THR A 38 4.30 5.11 -4.94
CA THR A 38 3.88 6.14 -5.91
C THR A 38 5.05 6.54 -6.79
N ASN A 39 4.78 7.28 -7.86
CA ASN A 39 5.83 7.90 -8.68
C ASN A 39 6.44 9.16 -8.05
N ASN A 40 5.86 9.67 -6.94
CA ASN A 40 6.26 10.90 -6.26
C ASN A 40 7.09 10.63 -4.98
N PHE A 41 7.88 9.54 -4.99
CA PHE A 41 8.72 9.19 -3.84
C PHE A 41 9.85 10.20 -3.61
N THR A 42 10.04 10.57 -2.34
CA THR A 42 11.23 11.28 -1.86
C THR A 42 11.67 10.66 -0.54
N GLN A 43 12.97 10.70 -0.26
CA GLN A 43 13.56 10.26 1.00
C GLN A 43 13.84 11.41 1.98
N SER A 44 13.51 12.65 1.60
CA SER A 44 13.78 13.87 2.38
C SER A 44 12.49 14.65 2.55
N PHE A 45 12.19 15.02 3.80
CA PHE A 45 10.98 15.73 4.17
C PHE A 45 11.30 16.95 5.05
N PRO A 46 10.51 18.03 4.99
CA PRO A 46 10.58 19.11 5.96
C PRO A 46 10.34 18.61 7.40
N PRO A 47 10.89 19.26 8.44
CA PRO A 47 10.68 18.83 9.83
C PRO A 47 9.22 18.82 10.29
N SER A 48 8.35 19.63 9.65
CA SER A 48 6.92 19.69 9.94
C SER A 48 6.10 18.57 9.27
N ASP A 49 6.70 17.82 8.35
CA ASP A 49 6.02 16.72 7.67
C ASP A 49 6.13 15.44 8.52
N HIS A 50 5.00 14.83 8.86
CA HIS A 50 4.95 13.60 9.66
C HIS A 50 5.76 12.43 9.04
N ARG A 51 6.00 12.45 7.72
CA ARG A 51 6.85 11.46 7.04
C ARG A 51 8.32 11.55 7.45
N SER A 52 8.76 12.69 7.99
CA SER A 52 10.09 12.84 8.59
C SER A 52 10.33 11.92 9.79
N LEU A 53 9.26 11.42 10.42
CA LEU A 53 9.34 10.45 11.52
C LEU A 53 9.66 9.03 11.02
N ARG A 54 9.51 8.75 9.72
CA ARG A 54 9.86 7.44 9.15
C ARG A 54 11.38 7.36 9.03
N ARG A 55 11.96 6.26 9.52
CA ARG A 55 13.41 6.07 9.44
C ARG A 55 13.87 6.03 7.98
N ARG A 56 14.96 6.74 7.69
CA ARG A 56 15.46 6.93 6.32
C ARG A 56 15.95 5.63 5.68
N ASP A 57 16.60 4.77 6.45
CA ASP A 57 17.02 3.43 6.04
C ASP A 57 15.83 2.58 5.58
N TRP A 58 14.71 2.65 6.30
CA TRP A 58 13.47 1.97 5.92
C TRP A 58 12.95 2.48 4.56
N LEU A 59 12.95 3.80 4.33
CA LEU A 59 12.49 4.37 3.05
C LEU A 59 13.35 3.92 1.87
N ILE A 60 14.68 3.88 2.05
CA ILE A 60 15.61 3.44 1.01
C ILE A 60 15.40 1.96 0.69
N LYS A 61 15.33 1.11 1.73
CA LYS A 61 15.07 -0.34 1.57
C LYS A 61 13.72 -0.58 0.91
N ALA A 62 12.66 0.08 1.38
CA ALA A 62 11.32 -0.05 0.85
C ALA A 62 11.25 0.37 -0.62
N LYS A 63 11.90 1.48 -1.00
CA LYS A 63 11.95 1.93 -2.40
C LYS A 63 12.68 0.94 -3.30
N ALA A 64 13.83 0.42 -2.87
CA ALA A 64 14.56 -0.59 -3.64
C ALA A 64 13.70 -1.85 -3.88
N ILE A 65 12.99 -2.32 -2.84
CA ILE A 65 12.08 -3.46 -2.95
C ILE A 65 10.91 -3.15 -3.91
N VAL A 66 10.33 -1.96 -3.81
CA VAL A 66 9.24 -1.56 -4.72
C VAL A 66 9.71 -1.52 -6.16
N ASP A 67 10.87 -0.92 -6.44
CA ASP A 67 11.41 -0.82 -7.79
C ASP A 67 11.73 -2.19 -8.41
N GLU A 68 12.30 -3.09 -7.61
CA GLU A 68 12.75 -4.40 -8.07
C GLU A 68 11.59 -5.39 -8.23
N TYR A 69 10.60 -5.37 -7.33
CA TYR A 69 9.60 -6.46 -7.25
C TYR A 69 8.15 -6.00 -7.44
N VAL A 70 7.77 -4.81 -6.96
CA VAL A 70 6.36 -4.36 -7.00
C VAL A 70 6.04 -3.61 -8.29
N LYS A 71 6.96 -2.74 -8.74
CA LYS A 71 6.81 -1.96 -9.97
C LYS A 71 6.61 -2.84 -11.21
N PRO A 72 7.34 -3.96 -11.42
CA PRO A 72 7.08 -4.84 -12.55
C PRO A 72 5.65 -5.39 -12.60
N ILE A 73 5.04 -5.65 -11.44
CA ILE A 73 3.64 -6.09 -11.36
C ILE A 73 2.69 -4.97 -11.81
N SER A 74 2.93 -3.74 -11.33
CA SER A 74 2.19 -2.55 -11.76
C SER A 74 2.28 -2.34 -13.28
N ASP A 75 3.49 -2.43 -13.83
CA ASP A 75 3.77 -2.23 -15.25
C ASP A 75 3.05 -3.30 -16.10
N GLN A 76 3.05 -4.57 -15.67
CA GLN A 76 2.35 -5.67 -16.36
C GLN A 76 0.83 -5.48 -16.39
N LEU A 77 0.27 -4.88 -15.34
CA LEU A 77 -1.15 -4.58 -15.23
C LEU A 77 -1.55 -3.30 -15.98
N GLY A 78 -0.58 -2.51 -16.45
CA GLY A 78 -0.84 -1.23 -17.12
C GLY A 78 -1.43 -0.16 -16.20
N ILE A 79 -1.20 -0.27 -14.89
CA ILE A 79 -1.69 0.69 -13.88
C ILE A 79 -0.52 1.37 -13.17
N THR A 80 -0.77 2.52 -12.55
CA THR A 80 0.26 3.21 -11.75
C THR A 80 0.52 2.46 -10.43
N LEU A 81 1.69 2.70 -9.81
CA LEU A 81 2.00 2.19 -8.48
C LEU A 81 0.96 2.65 -7.43
N SER A 82 0.44 3.87 -7.59
CA SER A 82 -0.59 4.42 -6.70
C SER A 82 -1.91 3.65 -6.84
N GLN A 83 -2.33 3.38 -8.08
CA GLN A 83 -3.50 2.57 -8.36
C GLN A 83 -3.32 1.13 -7.86
N LEU A 84 -2.15 0.52 -8.07
CA LEU A 84 -1.84 -0.81 -7.53
C LEU A 84 -1.95 -0.84 -5.99
N ALA A 85 -1.44 0.19 -5.30
CA ALA A 85 -1.47 0.29 -3.85
C ALA A 85 -2.92 0.34 -3.30
N LEU A 86 -3.77 1.12 -3.94
CA LEU A 86 -5.19 1.23 -3.58
C LEU A 86 -5.95 -0.05 -3.92
N LYS A 87 -5.77 -0.59 -5.12
CA LYS A 87 -6.43 -1.83 -5.57
C LYS A 87 -6.01 -3.02 -4.71
N PHE A 88 -4.75 -3.09 -4.24
CA PHE A 88 -4.32 -4.11 -3.27
C PHE A 88 -5.20 -4.12 -2.02
N ILE A 89 -5.43 -2.95 -1.42
CA ILE A 89 -6.24 -2.83 -0.21
C ILE A 89 -7.71 -3.12 -0.50
N LEU A 90 -8.25 -2.59 -1.60
CA LEU A 90 -9.65 -2.77 -1.99
C LEU A 90 -9.98 -4.21 -2.41
N SER A 91 -8.96 -5.04 -2.71
CA SER A 91 -9.12 -6.48 -2.90
C SER A 91 -9.36 -7.27 -1.59
N TYR A 92 -9.17 -6.66 -0.42
CA TYR A 92 -9.53 -7.26 0.86
C TYR A 92 -10.95 -6.87 1.28
N PRO A 93 -11.60 -7.64 2.19
CA PRO A 93 -12.93 -7.31 2.73
C PRO A 93 -12.85 -6.14 3.73
N VAL A 94 -12.40 -4.98 3.27
CA VAL A 94 -12.35 -3.72 4.02
C VAL A 94 -13.53 -2.84 3.62
N SER A 95 -14.02 -2.01 4.53
CA SER A 95 -15.13 -1.09 4.23
C SER A 95 -14.67 0.14 3.44
N THR A 96 -13.46 0.64 3.72
CA THR A 96 -12.90 1.80 3.02
C THR A 96 -11.39 1.94 3.28
N VAL A 97 -10.72 2.68 2.41
CA VAL A 97 -9.34 3.14 2.56
C VAL A 97 -9.30 4.67 2.63
N ILE A 98 -8.66 5.20 3.66
CA ILE A 98 -8.43 6.64 3.79
C ILE A 98 -7.12 7.01 3.09
N VAL A 99 -7.25 7.91 2.12
CA VAL A 99 -6.14 8.52 1.37
C VAL A 99 -5.82 9.91 1.90
N THR A 100 -4.54 10.30 1.84
CA THR A 100 -4.13 11.69 1.95
C THR A 100 -3.92 12.22 0.54
N VAL A 101 -4.57 13.33 0.22
CA VAL A 101 -4.54 13.96 -1.10
C VAL A 101 -4.06 15.39 -0.93
N THR A 102 -3.09 15.80 -1.74
CA THR A 102 -2.48 17.13 -1.69
C THR A 102 -2.65 17.91 -2.99
N SER A 103 -3.19 17.28 -4.03
CA SER A 103 -3.52 17.92 -5.31
C SER A 103 -4.76 17.30 -5.96
N VAL A 104 -5.40 18.06 -6.86
CA VAL A 104 -6.55 17.56 -7.64
C VAL A 104 -6.15 16.37 -8.51
N LYS A 105 -4.94 16.38 -9.09
CA LYS A 105 -4.43 15.27 -9.90
C LYS A 105 -4.34 13.96 -9.10
N GLU A 106 -3.88 14.01 -7.85
CA GLU A 106 -3.88 12.84 -6.96
C GLU A 106 -5.31 12.37 -6.68
N LEU A 107 -6.26 13.29 -6.46
CA LEU A 107 -7.66 12.94 -6.24
C LEU A 107 -8.23 12.17 -7.44
N GLU A 108 -8.02 12.70 -8.65
CA GLU A 108 -8.49 12.10 -9.90
C GLU A 108 -7.89 10.70 -10.08
N GLU A 109 -6.58 10.55 -9.94
CA GLU A 109 -5.89 9.25 -10.05
C GLU A 109 -6.40 8.23 -9.02
N TYR A 110 -6.65 8.67 -7.77
CA TYR A 110 -7.06 7.75 -6.71
C TYR A 110 -8.51 7.30 -6.86
N VAL A 111 -9.38 8.16 -7.38
CA VAL A 111 -10.78 7.79 -7.69
C VAL A 111 -10.83 6.75 -8.80
N GLU A 112 -9.96 6.84 -9.81
CA GLU A 112 -9.87 5.83 -10.88
C GLU A 112 -9.55 4.43 -10.35
N ALA A 113 -8.85 4.31 -9.22
CA ALA A 113 -8.56 3.00 -8.62
C ALA A 113 -9.81 2.32 -8.04
N ALA A 114 -10.88 3.08 -7.72
CA ALA A 114 -12.12 2.62 -7.10
C ALA A 114 -13.23 2.31 -8.13
N ASP A 115 -12.85 1.73 -9.26
CA ASP A 115 -13.71 1.37 -10.41
C ASP A 115 -14.48 0.03 -10.25
N GLY A 116 -14.28 -0.68 -9.13
CA GLY A 116 -14.83 -2.03 -8.89
C GLY A 116 -14.02 -3.18 -9.51
N GLY A 117 -13.00 -2.87 -10.33
CA GLY A 117 -12.05 -3.82 -10.92
C GLY A 117 -10.78 -3.94 -10.08
N TYR A 118 -10.81 -4.76 -9.02
CA TYR A 118 -9.68 -4.95 -8.13
C TYR A 118 -8.72 -6.06 -8.58
N LEU A 119 -7.64 -6.29 -7.82
CA LEU A 119 -6.63 -7.27 -8.21
C LEU A 119 -7.21 -8.69 -8.26
N SER A 120 -6.85 -9.43 -9.31
CA SER A 120 -7.20 -10.84 -9.42
C SER A 120 -6.60 -11.64 -8.24
N PRO A 121 -7.19 -12.79 -7.85
CA PRO A 121 -6.65 -13.62 -6.79
C PRO A 121 -5.19 -14.03 -7.02
N ARG A 122 -4.78 -14.20 -8.29
CA ARG A 122 -3.39 -14.49 -8.65
C ARG A 122 -2.46 -13.34 -8.26
N VAL A 123 -2.74 -12.13 -8.73
CA VAL A 123 -1.91 -10.95 -8.46
C VAL A 123 -1.88 -10.63 -6.97
N LEU A 124 -3.03 -10.72 -6.30
CA LEU A 124 -3.11 -10.53 -4.85
C LEU A 124 -2.20 -11.53 -4.13
N GLY A 125 -2.30 -12.82 -4.49
CA GLY A 125 -1.46 -13.87 -3.93
C GLY A 125 0.03 -13.70 -4.24
N ASP A 126 0.39 -13.14 -5.39
CA ASP A 126 1.78 -12.82 -5.75
C ASP A 126 2.36 -11.75 -4.80
N LEU A 127 1.58 -10.70 -4.50
CA LEU A 127 1.97 -9.64 -3.56
C LEU A 127 2.01 -10.11 -2.11
N GLU A 128 1.09 -11.00 -1.70
CA GLU A 128 1.11 -11.64 -0.38
C GLU A 128 2.36 -12.50 -0.20
N ARG A 129 2.70 -13.36 -1.18
CA ARG A 129 3.92 -14.17 -1.13
C ARG A 129 5.18 -13.33 -1.12
N LEU A 130 5.24 -12.29 -1.94
CA LEU A 130 6.35 -11.33 -1.92
C LEU A 130 6.54 -10.72 -0.52
N TYR A 131 5.44 -10.43 0.18
CA TYR A 131 5.53 -9.93 1.54
C TYR A 131 6.02 -10.98 2.54
N ASP A 132 5.43 -12.16 2.51
CA ASP A 132 5.74 -13.24 3.45
C ASP A 132 7.19 -13.74 3.29
N GLU A 133 7.70 -13.82 2.05
CA GLU A 133 9.02 -14.38 1.75
C GLU A 133 10.16 -13.36 1.74
N LEU A 134 9.87 -12.07 1.50
CA LEU A 134 10.92 -11.07 1.26
C LEU A 134 10.69 -9.75 2.00
N ILE A 135 9.53 -9.11 1.84
CA ILE A 135 9.33 -7.75 2.36
C ILE A 135 9.37 -7.73 3.88
N SER A 136 8.63 -8.64 4.54
CA SER A 136 8.53 -8.70 6.00
C SER A 136 9.92 -8.92 6.65
N ILE A 137 10.77 -9.72 6.01
CA ILE A 137 12.12 -10.03 6.47
C ILE A 137 13.06 -8.85 6.23
N ARG A 138 13.05 -8.26 5.03
CA ARG A 138 13.99 -7.19 4.67
C ARG A 138 13.66 -5.83 5.30
N LEU A 139 12.40 -5.57 5.64
CA LEU A 139 11.99 -4.33 6.32
C LEU A 139 12.03 -4.40 7.85
N SER A 140 12.16 -5.59 8.43
CA SER A 140 12.32 -5.77 9.88
C SER A 140 13.78 -5.67 10.35
N GLN A 141 14.74 -5.85 9.44
CA GLN A 141 16.17 -5.59 9.63
C GLN A 141 16.52 -4.13 9.32
#